data_AF-A0A9E2ZDZ2-F1
#
_entry.id   AF-A0A9E2ZDZ2-F1
#
_cell.length_a   1.000
_cell.length_b   1.000
_cell.length_c   1.000
_cell.angle_alpha   90.00
_cell.angle_beta   90.00
_cell.angle_gamma   90.00
#
_symmetry.space_group_name_H-M   'P 1'
#
loop_
_entity.id
_entity.type
_entity.pdbx_description
1 polymer ?
#
loop_
_entity_poly.entity_id
_entity_poly.type
_entity_poly.pdbx_seq_one_letter_code
_entity_poly.pdbx_strand_id
1 'polypeptide(L)' 'RLTTTSANGRAAVAIHVHDEKRGLVPHGISLLQIEGGLIVGIDAFIDPTLLPRFGFPIDESTTLSP' A
#
# COMPACT_ATOMS: atom_id res chain seq x y z
N ARG A 1 -10.32 -2.65 -1.89
CA ARG A 1 -10.12 -2.21 -3.31
C ARG A 1 -8.64 -2.26 -3.63
N LEU A 2 -8.28 -2.64 -4.85
CA LEU A 2 -6.90 -2.62 -5.34
C LEU A 2 -6.72 -1.44 -6.31
N THR A 3 -5.61 -0.72 -6.17
CA THR A 3 -5.26 0.42 -7.05
C THR A 3 -3.80 0.32 -7.44
N THR A 4 -3.48 0.52 -8.73
CA THR A 4 -2.10 0.53 -9.22
C THR A 4 -1.33 1.72 -8.66
N THR A 5 -0.06 1.50 -8.31
CA THR A 5 0.85 2.52 -7.76
C THR A 5 2.30 2.17 -8.05
N SER A 6 3.24 2.93 -7.49
CA SER A 6 4.66 2.59 -7.41
C SER A 6 5.15 2.55 -5.96
N ALA A 7 6.02 1.60 -5.61
CA ALA A 7 6.75 1.55 -4.35
C ALA A 7 8.24 1.55 -4.63
N ASN A 8 8.97 2.53 -4.11
CA ASN A 8 10.42 2.66 -4.32
C ASN A 8 10.83 2.55 -5.80
N GLY A 9 10.06 3.19 -6.69
CA GLY A 9 10.29 3.18 -8.14
C GLY A 9 9.88 1.90 -8.87
N ARG A 10 9.28 0.92 -8.19
CA ARG A 10 8.79 -0.34 -8.79
C ARG A 10 7.27 -0.36 -8.87
N ALA A 11 6.73 -1.00 -9.91
CA ALA A 11 5.29 -1.18 -10.05
C ALA A 11 4.72 -1.98 -8.86
N ALA A 12 3.61 -1.51 -8.32
CA ALA A 12 2.98 -2.08 -7.14
C ALA A 12 1.46 -1.90 -7.17
N VAL A 13 0.78 -2.55 -6.24
CA VAL A 13 -0.66 -2.43 -6.03
C VAL A 13 -0.94 -2.07 -4.58
N ALA A 14 -1.60 -0.94 -4.35
CA ALA A 14 -2.08 -0.55 -3.03
C ALA A 14 -3.36 -1.29 -2.68
N ILE A 15 -3.36 -1.89 -1.49
CA ILE A 15 -4.48 -2.60 -0.90
C ILE A 15 -5.21 -1.60 -0.01
N HIS A 16 -6.46 -1.33 -0.34
CA HIS A 16 -7.34 -0.50 0.47
C HIS A 16 -8.40 -1.35 1.15
N VAL A 17 -8.64 -1.09 2.42
CA VAL A 17 -9.74 -1.68 3.20
C VAL A 17 -10.83 -0.65 3.40
N HIS A 18 -12.02 -1.14 3.76
CA HIS A 18 -13.10 -0.25 4.16
C HIS A 18 -13.02 -0.01 5.67
N ASP A 19 -12.96 1.26 6.05
CA ASP A 19 -13.11 1.76 7.41
C ASP A 19 -14.46 2.48 7.51
N GLU A 20 -15.22 2.18 8.57
CA GLU A 20 -16.59 2.69 8.73
C GLU A 20 -16.66 4.22 8.84
N LYS A 21 -15.59 4.88 9.28
CA LYS A 21 -15.56 6.34 9.51
C LYS A 21 -14.91 7.09 8.36
N ARG A 22 -13.87 6.50 7.76
CA ARG A 22 -13.01 7.13 6.76
C ARG A 22 -13.25 6.60 5.34
N GLY A 23 -14.08 5.58 5.19
CA GLY A 23 -14.35 4.95 3.91
C GLY A 23 -13.17 4.10 3.44
N LEU A 24 -12.72 4.27 2.20
CA LEU A 24 -11.67 3.44 1.63
C LEU A 24 -10.28 3.97 2.03
N VAL A 25 -9.61 3.26 2.93
CA VAL A 25 -8.30 3.65 3.47
C VAL A 25 -7.17 2.74 2.98
N PRO A 26 -6.00 3.29 2.64
CA PRO A 26 -4.81 2.49 2.34
C PRO A 26 -4.41 1.63 3.55
N HIS A 27 -4.13 0.36 3.32
CA HIS A 27 -3.83 -0.62 4.38
C HIS A 27 -2.54 -1.41 4.13
N GLY A 28 -2.17 -1.57 2.87
CA GLY A 28 -0.98 -2.32 2.52
C GLY A 28 -0.58 -2.14 1.07
N ILE A 29 0.52 -2.80 0.70
CA ILE A 29 1.03 -2.79 -0.67
C ILE A 29 1.45 -4.19 -1.07
N SER A 30 1.17 -4.56 -2.31
CA SER A 30 1.63 -5.80 -2.92
C SER A 30 2.51 -5.48 -4.13
N LEU A 31 3.60 -6.24 -4.27
CA LEU A 31 4.55 -6.11 -5.36
C LEU A 31 4.67 -7.47 -6.08
N LEU A 32 4.77 -7.40 -7.39
CA LEU A 32 5.07 -8.53 -8.25
C LEU A 32 6.47 -8.33 -8.82
N GLN A 33 7.36 -9.29 -8.57
CA GLN A 33 8.71 -9.28 -9.14
C GLN A 33 8.72 -10.13 -10.40
N ILE A 34 9.17 -9.53 -11.51
CA ILE A 34 9.28 -10.18 -12.81
C ILE A 34 10.73 -10.14 -13.27
N GLU A 35 11.29 -11.30 -13.61
CA GLU A 35 12.63 -11.45 -14.18
C GLU A 35 12.58 -12.44 -15.35
N GLY A 36 13.21 -12.10 -16.47
CA GLY A 36 13.19 -12.96 -17.67
C GLY A 36 11.78 -13.22 -18.24
N GLY A 37 10.80 -12.35 -17.95
CA GLY A 37 9.39 -12.54 -18.32
C GLY A 37 8.63 -13.51 -17.42
N LEU A 38 9.24 -13.98 -16.33
CA LEU A 38 8.64 -14.91 -15.36
C LEU A 38 8.40 -14.20 -14.03
N ILE A 39 7.36 -14.63 -13.32
CA ILE A 39 7.12 -14.21 -11.93
C ILE A 39 8.13 -14.93 -11.03
N VAL A 40 8.94 -14.17 -10.31
CA VAL A 40 9.98 -14.72 -9.41
C VAL A 40 9.71 -14.42 -7.94
N GLY A 41 8.77 -13.53 -7.64
CA GLY A 41 8.40 -13.18 -6.27
C GLY A 41 7.08 -12.41 -6.20
N ILE A 42 6.36 -12.64 -5.11
CA ILE A 42 5.17 -11.89 -4.72
C ILE A 42 5.36 -11.48 -3.27
N ASP A 43 5.46 -10.19 -3.03
CA ASP A 43 5.59 -9.63 -1.69
C ASP A 43 4.32 -8.85 -1.34
N ALA A 44 3.87 -8.95 -0.09
CA ALA A 44 2.77 -8.15 0.42
C ALA A 44 3.09 -7.65 1.83
N PHE A 45 3.03 -6.33 2.01
CA PHE A 45 3.15 -5.68 3.31
C PHE A 45 1.76 -5.23 3.74
N ILE A 46 1.21 -5.87 4.76
CA ILE A 46 -0.10 -5.54 5.33
C ILE A 46 0.12 -4.78 6.63
N ASP A 47 0.64 -3.57 6.49
CA ASP A 47 0.92 -2.67 7.60
C ASP A 47 0.73 -1.22 7.13
N PRO A 48 -0.31 -0.53 7.62
CA PRO A 48 -0.57 0.87 7.28
C PRO A 48 0.59 1.80 7.64
N THR A 49 1.38 1.47 8.66
CA THR A 49 2.48 2.30 9.14
C THR A 49 3.68 2.33 8.18
N LEU A 50 3.77 1.35 7.27
CA LEU A 50 4.84 1.28 6.27
C LEU A 50 4.53 2.08 5.00
N LEU A 51 3.27 2.42 4.77
CA LEU A 51 2.82 3.12 3.56
C LEU A 51 3.55 4.45 3.27
N PRO A 52 3.90 5.28 4.27
CA PRO A 52 4.67 6.49 4.04
C PRO A 52 6.04 6.23 3.41
N ARG A 53 6.67 5.08 3.70
CA ARG A 53 7.95 4.69 3.10
C ARG A 53 7.81 4.40 1.60
N PHE A 54 6.59 4.22 1.10
CA PHE A 54 6.28 3.95 -0.30
C PHE A 54 5.60 5.14 -1.00
N GLY A 55 5.63 6.35 -0.40
CA GLY A 55 5.11 7.57 -1.03
C GLY A 55 3.60 7.76 -0.86
N PHE A 56 2.94 6.98 0.01
CA PHE A 56 1.56 7.27 0.39
C PHE A 56 1.54 8.36 1.47
N PRO A 57 0.58 9.29 1.42
CA PRO A 57 0.43 10.28 2.47
C PRO A 57 0.16 9.57 3.81
N ILE A 58 0.76 10.07 4.89
CA ILE A 58 0.30 9.72 6.24
C ILE A 58 -1.10 10.30 6.35
N ASP A 59 -2.08 9.45 6.65
CA ASP A 59 -3.41 9.94 7.00
C ASP A 59 -3.32 10.59 8.40
N GLU A 60 -3.00 11.90 8.43
CA GLU A 60 -2.84 12.72 9.64
C GLU A 60 -4.13 12.81 10.48
N SER A 61 -5.26 12.31 9.96
CA SER A 61 -6.47 12.12 10.76
C SER A 61 -6.29 11.08 11.89
N THR A 62 -5.15 10.38 11.94
CA THR A 62 -4.74 9.48 13.03
C THR A 62 -3.99 10.20 14.17
N THR A 63 -3.57 11.45 13.98
CA THR A 63 -2.81 12.23 14.99
C THR A 63 -3.65 13.14 15.89
N LEU A 64 -4.98 13.05 15.86
CA LEU A 64 -5.84 13.78 16.80
C LEU A 64 -6.76 12.82 17.57
N SER A 65 -6.24 12.32 18.68
CA SER A 65 -7.03 12.07 19.89
C SER A 65 -6.15 12.46 21.09
N PRO A 66 -6.51 13.53 21.83
CA PRO A 66 -5.89 13.84 23.12
C PRO A 66 -6.24 12.79 24.19
#